data_AF-A0A951IGZ8-F1
#
_entry.id   AF-A0A951IGZ8-F1
#
_cell.length_a   1.000
_cell.length_b   1.000
_cell.length_c   1.000
_cell.angle_alpha   90.00
_cell.angle_beta   90.00
_cell.angle_gamma   90.00
#
_symmetry.space_group_name_H-M   'P 1'
#
loop_
_entity.id
_entity.type
_entity.pdbx_description
1 polymer ?
#
loop_
_entity_poly.entity_id
_entity_poly.type
_entity_poly.pdbx_seq_one_letter_code
_entity_poly.pdbx_strand_id
1 'polypeptide(L)'
;MEFVSRTEGAVVALKVKGVRELVARARKAEGGQRKTLAGEAREWPLAVYHALREAGVRHMAFVPDAGHSELIQLFDADKNVTSNVLTTEEEGIAIASGAWLGGMRSVILMQSSGVGNCINMLSLATISRFPLLMLVTMRGEWAEFNPWQVPMGRATEPALNAIGVRTMRAEAPEELIEIVGSAATLAYEADQQIAVLISQRMLGRKKW
;
A
#
# COMPACT_ATOMS: atom_id res chain seq x y z
N MET A 1 0.35 -36.16 5.37
CA MET A 1 0.80 -34.93 4.68
C MET A 1 0.34 -33.73 5.52
N GLU A 2 0.84 -33.64 6.75
CA GLU A 2 0.27 -32.75 7.78
C GLU A 2 1.35 -32.24 8.76
N PHE A 3 2.55 -31.96 8.24
CA PHE A 3 3.68 -31.48 9.05
C PHE A 3 4.32 -30.18 8.56
N VAL A 4 3.87 -29.62 7.41
CA VAL A 4 4.48 -28.41 6.82
C VAL A 4 3.78 -27.12 7.28
N SER A 5 2.49 -27.14 7.66
CA SER A 5 1.74 -25.90 7.94
C SER A 5 1.99 -25.28 9.33
N ARG A 6 2.46 -26.06 10.32
CA ARG A 6 2.71 -25.54 11.69
C ARG A 6 4.02 -24.77 11.81
N THR A 7 5.00 -25.08 10.98
CA THR A 7 6.32 -24.42 10.98
C THR A 7 6.28 -23.04 10.35
N GLU A 8 5.48 -22.82 9.29
CA GLU A 8 5.32 -21.49 8.68
C GLU A 8 4.61 -20.51 9.62
N GLY A 9 3.54 -20.94 10.30
CA GLY A 9 2.84 -20.11 11.28
C GLY A 9 3.70 -19.66 12.47
N ALA A 10 4.63 -20.52 12.92
CA ALA A 10 5.57 -20.18 14.00
C ALA A 10 6.66 -19.17 13.54
N VAL A 11 7.13 -19.28 12.29
CA VAL A 11 8.11 -18.36 11.71
C VAL A 11 7.48 -16.98 11.43
N VAL A 12 6.22 -16.95 10.99
CA VAL A 12 5.45 -15.71 10.84
C VAL A 12 5.24 -15.06 12.21
N ALA A 13 4.84 -15.81 13.24
CA ALA A 13 4.66 -15.28 14.59
C ALA A 13 5.96 -14.74 15.23
N LEU A 14 7.12 -15.37 14.96
CA LEU A 14 8.44 -14.88 15.39
C LEU A 14 8.83 -13.58 14.66
N LYS A 15 8.53 -13.45 13.36
CA LYS A 15 8.74 -12.20 12.60
C LYS A 15 7.80 -11.09 13.07
N VAL A 16 6.54 -11.40 13.41
CA VAL A 16 5.56 -10.46 13.98
C VAL A 16 6.07 -9.86 15.30
N LYS A 17 6.65 -10.68 16.19
CA LYS A 17 7.30 -10.18 17.42
C LYS A 17 8.49 -9.26 17.12
N GLY A 18 9.36 -9.65 16.18
CA GLY A 18 10.54 -8.86 15.81
C GLY A 18 10.19 -7.46 15.26
N VAL A 19 9.16 -7.36 14.41
CA VAL A 19 8.69 -6.08 13.85
C VAL A 19 7.99 -5.22 14.91
N ARG A 20 7.13 -5.82 15.74
CA ARG A 20 6.48 -5.11 16.86
C ARG A 20 7.50 -4.55 17.85
N GLU A 21 8.57 -5.28 18.15
CA GLU A 21 9.67 -4.80 18.98
C GLU A 21 10.48 -3.68 18.32
N LEU A 22 10.68 -3.74 17.00
CA LEU A 22 11.38 -2.69 16.25
C LEU A 22 10.60 -1.38 16.24
N VAL A 23 9.28 -1.45 15.98
CA VAL A 23 8.36 -0.30 16.05
C VAL A 23 8.32 0.28 17.48
N ALA A 24 8.31 -0.57 18.50
CA ALA A 24 8.37 -0.12 19.89
C ALA A 24 9.70 0.57 20.24
N ARG A 25 10.83 0.11 19.68
CA ARG A 25 12.16 0.73 19.85
C ARG A 25 12.25 2.08 19.14
N ALA A 26 11.70 2.20 17.92
CA ALA A 26 11.64 3.48 17.18
C ALA A 26 10.82 4.54 17.95
N ARG A 27 9.65 4.16 18.50
CA ARG A 27 8.83 5.04 19.36
C ARG A 27 9.54 5.52 20.62
N LYS A 28 10.47 4.73 21.16
CA LYS A 28 11.23 5.07 22.37
C LYS A 28 12.40 6.02 22.08
N ALA A 29 12.94 6.01 20.86
CA ALA A 29 14.00 6.91 20.42
C ALA A 29 13.48 8.33 20.10
N GLU A 30 12.21 8.47 19.75
CA GLU A 30 11.57 9.76 19.40
C GLU A 30 10.90 10.48 20.59
N GLY A 31 11.12 9.99 21.82
CA GLY A 31 10.41 10.41 23.04
C GLY A 31 10.81 11.78 23.62
N GLY A 32 10.49 12.87 22.92
CA GLY A 32 10.47 14.23 23.44
C GLY A 32 9.05 14.82 23.38
N GLN A 33 8.24 14.54 24.41
CA GLN A 33 6.93 15.15 24.73
C GLN A 33 6.04 15.66 23.56
N ARG A 34 5.26 14.74 22.97
CA ARG A 34 3.90 15.08 22.49
C ARG A 34 2.90 14.09 23.10
N LYS A 35 2.18 14.58 24.10
CA LYS A 35 1.19 13.85 24.88
C LYS A 35 -0.06 13.61 24.03
N THR A 36 -0.38 12.33 23.85
CA THR A 36 -1.74 11.73 23.79
C THR A 36 -2.77 12.41 22.89
N LEU A 37 -2.89 11.94 21.64
CA LEU A 37 -4.15 11.74 20.91
C LEU A 37 -4.01 10.76 19.69
N ALA A 38 -2.89 10.06 19.54
CA ALA A 38 -2.76 8.99 18.53
C ALA A 38 -3.41 7.72 19.10
N GLY A 39 -4.63 7.44 18.63
CA GLY A 39 -5.41 6.25 18.99
C GLY A 39 -4.64 4.95 18.75
N GLU A 40 -5.15 3.87 19.34
CA GLU A 40 -4.71 2.49 19.16
C GLU A 40 -4.08 2.27 17.79
N ALA A 41 -2.80 1.84 17.78
CA ALA A 41 -2.09 1.51 16.55
C ALA A 41 -3.00 0.61 15.72
N ARG A 42 -3.36 1.06 14.52
CA ARG A 42 -4.29 0.32 13.68
C ARG A 42 -3.63 -1.03 13.42
N GLU A 43 -4.33 -2.15 13.60
CA GLU A 43 -3.71 -3.46 13.33
C GLU A 43 -3.52 -3.72 11.83
N TRP A 44 -4.28 -3.01 10.98
CA TRP A 44 -4.30 -3.26 9.54
C TRP A 44 -2.98 -2.96 8.81
N PRO A 45 -2.18 -1.90 9.08
CA PRO A 45 -0.94 -1.64 8.35
C PRO A 45 0.06 -2.77 8.52
N LEU A 46 0.18 -3.31 9.75
CA LEU A 46 1.03 -4.45 10.02
C LEU A 46 0.55 -5.71 9.30
N ALA A 47 -0.77 -5.96 9.30
CA ALA A 47 -1.33 -7.11 8.59
C ALA A 47 -1.17 -7.00 7.07
N VAL A 48 -1.40 -5.82 6.49
CA VAL A 48 -1.16 -5.53 5.06
C VAL A 48 0.31 -5.70 4.71
N TYR A 49 1.23 -5.20 5.53
CA TYR A 49 2.65 -5.43 5.36
C TYR A 49 2.98 -6.93 5.30
N HIS A 50 2.46 -7.73 6.24
CA HIS A 50 2.69 -9.18 6.23
C HIS A 50 2.13 -9.84 4.96
N ALA A 51 0.90 -9.50 4.56
CA ALA A 51 0.31 -10.02 3.33
C ALA A 51 1.16 -9.71 2.07
N LEU A 52 1.69 -8.48 1.97
CA LEU A 52 2.57 -8.09 0.86
C LEU A 52 3.90 -8.85 0.89
N ARG A 53 4.49 -9.06 2.08
CA ARG A 53 5.73 -9.82 2.23
C ARG A 53 5.54 -11.30 1.90
N GLU A 54 4.43 -11.89 2.31
CA GLU A 54 4.04 -13.27 1.95
C GLU A 54 3.83 -13.41 0.43
N ALA A 55 3.29 -12.38 -0.22
CA ALA A 55 3.19 -12.31 -1.68
C ALA A 55 4.54 -12.05 -2.38
N GLY A 56 5.65 -11.95 -1.64
CA GLY A 56 7.00 -11.81 -2.17
C GLY A 56 7.39 -10.37 -2.57
N VAL A 57 6.64 -9.35 -2.16
CA VAL A 57 6.97 -7.94 -2.40
C VAL A 57 8.27 -7.59 -1.71
N ARG A 58 9.28 -7.14 -2.47
CA ARG A 58 10.61 -6.73 -1.98
C ARG A 58 10.96 -5.28 -2.34
N HIS A 59 10.05 -4.56 -2.97
CA HIS A 59 10.23 -3.15 -3.32
C HIS A 59 8.95 -2.37 -3.03
N MET A 60 9.10 -1.18 -2.43
CA MET A 60 8.02 -0.22 -2.23
C MET A 60 8.43 1.10 -2.87
N ALA A 61 7.61 1.60 -3.80
CA ALA A 61 7.71 2.97 -4.31
C ALA A 61 6.58 3.81 -3.72
N PHE A 62 6.86 5.06 -3.32
CA PHE A 62 5.82 5.90 -2.72
C PHE A 62 6.08 7.39 -2.83
N VAL A 63 4.99 8.16 -2.89
CA VAL A 63 4.98 9.57 -2.49
C VAL A 63 4.42 9.64 -1.06
N PRO A 64 5.06 10.33 -0.10
CA PRO A 64 4.61 10.34 1.28
C PRO A 64 3.16 10.82 1.44
N ASP A 65 2.31 9.98 2.03
CA ASP A 65 0.97 10.36 2.43
C ASP A 65 0.63 9.90 3.86
N ALA A 66 -0.27 10.65 4.50
CA ALA A 66 -0.66 10.42 5.89
C ALA A 66 -1.44 9.10 6.09
N GLY A 67 -2.10 8.59 5.04
CA GLY A 67 -2.85 7.34 5.11
C GLY A 67 -1.95 6.10 5.12
N HIS A 68 -0.78 6.18 4.48
CA HIS A 68 0.21 5.09 4.44
C HIS A 68 1.37 5.23 5.42
N SER A 69 1.41 6.27 6.27
CA SER A 69 2.60 6.57 7.10
C SER A 69 3.10 5.38 7.94
N GLU A 70 2.21 4.62 8.58
CA GLU A 70 2.62 3.45 9.36
C GLU A 70 3.09 2.28 8.47
N LEU A 71 2.48 2.08 7.31
CA LEU A 71 2.90 1.07 6.33
C LEU A 71 4.28 1.40 5.75
N ILE A 72 4.53 2.67 5.42
CA ILE A 72 5.84 3.16 4.95
C ILE A 72 6.91 2.88 6.01
N GLN A 73 6.64 3.21 7.28
CA GLN A 73 7.59 2.95 8.39
C GLN A 73 7.91 1.46 8.56
N LEU A 74 6.93 0.57 8.35
CA LEU A 74 7.15 -0.88 8.41
C LEU A 74 8.05 -1.37 7.28
N PHE A 75 7.89 -0.83 6.08
CA PHE A 75 8.75 -1.14 4.93
C PHE A 75 10.17 -0.58 5.11
N ASP A 76 10.32 0.68 5.54
CA ASP A 76 11.62 1.31 5.79
C ASP A 76 12.42 0.60 6.89
N ALA A 77 11.73 -0.04 7.84
CA ALA A 77 12.33 -0.82 8.90
C ALA A 77 12.83 -2.21 8.45
N ASP A 78 12.37 -2.75 7.31
CA ASP A 78 12.81 -4.06 6.78
C ASP A 78 13.99 -3.92 5.83
N LYS A 79 15.18 -4.34 6.29
CA LYS A 79 16.41 -4.36 5.50
C LYS A 79 16.37 -5.25 4.25
N ASN A 80 15.36 -6.10 4.12
CA ASN A 80 15.15 -6.98 2.96
C ASN A 80 14.14 -6.40 1.96
N VAL A 81 13.73 -5.15 2.14
CA VAL A 81 12.91 -4.39 1.20
C VAL A 81 13.66 -3.14 0.78
N THR A 82 13.60 -2.84 -0.50
CA THR A 82 14.03 -1.54 -1.02
C THR A 82 12.85 -0.57 -0.98
N SER A 83 12.98 0.52 -0.22
CA SER A 83 12.02 1.63 -0.19
C SER A 83 12.51 2.79 -1.05
N ASN A 84 11.71 3.21 -2.02
CA ASN A 84 11.99 4.32 -2.93
C ASN A 84 10.98 5.45 -2.73
N VAL A 85 11.44 6.57 -2.16
CA VAL A 85 10.69 7.82 -2.16
C VAL A 85 10.73 8.39 -3.58
N LEU A 86 9.56 8.74 -4.12
CA LEU A 86 9.40 9.29 -5.46
C LEU A 86 9.33 10.81 -5.43
N THR A 87 9.78 11.45 -6.51
CA THR A 87 9.59 12.89 -6.73
C THR A 87 8.17 13.16 -7.23
N THR A 88 7.65 12.28 -8.09
CA THR A 88 6.29 12.29 -8.64
C THR A 88 5.73 10.87 -8.72
N GLU A 89 4.40 10.71 -8.69
CA GLU A 89 3.77 9.39 -8.61
C GLU A 89 4.03 8.51 -9.84
N GLU A 90 4.14 9.11 -11.03
CA GLU A 90 4.33 8.37 -12.28
C GLU A 90 5.69 7.65 -12.36
N GLU A 91 6.73 8.15 -11.66
CA GLU A 91 8.02 7.46 -11.53
C GLU A 91 7.84 6.05 -10.98
N GLY A 92 6.89 5.88 -10.06
CA GLY A 92 6.57 4.60 -9.44
C GLY A 92 6.18 3.54 -10.46
N ILE A 93 5.46 3.91 -11.53
CA ILE A 93 5.03 2.99 -12.58
C ILE A 93 6.23 2.46 -13.38
N ALA A 94 7.17 3.35 -13.73
CA ALA A 94 8.39 2.99 -14.43
C ALA A 94 9.29 2.09 -13.55
N ILE A 95 9.45 2.46 -12.28
CA ILE A 95 10.25 1.70 -11.32
C ILE A 95 9.63 0.32 -11.08
N ALA A 96 8.30 0.23 -10.90
CA ALA A 96 7.61 -1.04 -10.70
C ALA A 96 7.79 -1.98 -11.91
N SER A 97 7.69 -1.42 -13.12
CA SER A 97 7.96 -2.14 -14.37
C SER A 97 9.40 -2.66 -14.44
N GLY A 98 10.37 -1.82 -14.11
CA GLY A 98 11.79 -2.21 -14.07
C GLY A 98 12.09 -3.25 -12.99
N ALA A 99 11.48 -3.11 -11.80
CA ALA A 99 11.58 -4.08 -10.72
C ALA A 99 11.07 -5.46 -11.17
N TRP A 100 9.93 -5.50 -11.86
CA TRP A 100 9.38 -6.75 -12.40
C TRP A 100 10.33 -7.39 -13.42
N LEU A 101 10.86 -6.61 -14.37
CA LEU A 101 11.86 -7.10 -15.33
C LEU A 101 13.14 -7.63 -14.65
N GLY A 102 13.49 -7.07 -13.49
CA GLY A 102 14.58 -7.53 -12.63
C GLY A 102 14.23 -8.71 -11.72
N GLY A 103 13.04 -9.31 -11.84
CA GLY A 103 12.59 -10.44 -11.01
C GLY A 103 12.18 -10.04 -9.59
N MET A 104 11.76 -8.79 -9.39
CA MET A 104 11.36 -8.24 -8.09
C MET A 104 9.91 -7.75 -8.12
N ARG A 105 9.10 -8.25 -7.19
CA ARG A 105 7.73 -7.78 -6.97
C ARG A 105 7.75 -6.47 -6.20
N SER A 106 6.96 -5.51 -6.69
CA SER A 106 6.89 -4.15 -6.16
C SER A 106 5.47 -3.70 -5.89
N VAL A 107 5.28 -2.90 -4.84
CA VAL A 107 4.03 -2.22 -4.54
C VAL A 107 4.23 -0.71 -4.61
N ILE A 108 3.23 0.01 -5.11
CA ILE A 108 3.22 1.47 -5.13
C ILE A 108 2.21 1.98 -4.11
N LEU A 109 2.63 2.89 -3.22
CA LEU A 109 1.74 3.57 -2.27
C LEU A 109 1.54 5.02 -2.71
N MET A 110 0.28 5.45 -2.86
CA MET A 110 -0.04 6.84 -3.20
C MET A 110 -1.42 7.25 -2.69
N GLN A 111 -1.73 8.54 -2.74
CA GLN A 111 -3.07 9.08 -2.50
C GLN A 111 -3.83 9.25 -3.83
N SER A 112 -5.17 9.26 -3.79
CA SER A 112 -6.04 9.47 -4.97
C SER A 112 -5.70 10.71 -5.80
N SER A 113 -5.21 11.79 -5.19
CA SER A 113 -4.77 13.00 -5.91
C SER A 113 -3.61 12.74 -6.88
N GLY A 114 -2.71 11.81 -6.53
CA GLY A 114 -1.54 11.48 -7.33
C GLY A 114 -1.85 10.59 -8.54
N VAL A 115 -2.96 9.85 -8.49
CA VAL A 115 -3.40 8.98 -9.59
C VAL A 115 -3.56 9.75 -10.90
N GLY A 116 -3.94 11.02 -10.84
CA GLY A 116 -4.07 11.89 -12.01
C GLY A 116 -2.77 12.04 -12.81
N ASN A 117 -1.62 12.04 -12.13
CA ASN A 117 -0.31 12.16 -12.77
C ASN A 117 0.10 10.86 -13.47
N CYS A 118 -0.39 9.73 -13.00
CA CYS A 118 0.00 8.41 -13.49
C CYS A 118 -0.69 7.98 -14.79
N ILE A 119 -1.80 8.60 -15.20
CA ILE A 119 -2.70 8.04 -16.23
C ILE A 119 -1.98 7.71 -17.54
N ASN A 120 -1.19 8.65 -18.07
CA ASN A 120 -0.43 8.39 -19.29
C ASN A 120 0.63 7.29 -19.08
N MET A 121 1.30 7.29 -17.93
CA MET A 121 2.38 6.35 -17.62
C MET A 121 1.86 4.91 -17.40
N LEU A 122 0.63 4.75 -16.91
CA LEU A 122 -0.03 3.45 -16.73
C LEU A 122 -0.17 2.69 -18.06
N SER A 123 -0.18 3.38 -19.20
CA SER A 123 -0.15 2.74 -20.52
C SER A 123 1.01 1.74 -20.67
N LEU A 124 2.16 2.00 -20.04
CA LEU A 124 3.32 1.10 -20.04
C LEU A 124 2.95 -0.26 -19.42
N ALA A 125 2.41 -0.25 -18.20
CA ALA A 125 2.04 -1.47 -17.51
C ALA A 125 0.95 -2.23 -18.28
N THR A 126 -0.05 -1.51 -18.80
CA THR A 126 -1.16 -2.10 -19.56
C THR A 126 -0.69 -2.73 -20.88
N ILE A 127 0.08 -2.03 -21.72
CA ILE A 127 0.48 -2.56 -23.03
C ILE A 127 1.55 -3.64 -22.92
N SER A 128 2.48 -3.50 -21.97
CA SER A 128 3.52 -4.49 -21.72
C SER A 128 3.05 -5.67 -20.88
N ARG A 129 1.82 -5.60 -20.34
CA ARG A 129 1.22 -6.60 -19.43
C ARG A 129 2.13 -6.88 -18.23
N PHE A 130 2.77 -5.85 -17.70
CA PHE A 130 3.58 -5.99 -16.50
C PHE A 130 2.67 -6.00 -15.28
N PRO A 131 2.82 -6.96 -14.35
CA PRO A 131 2.20 -6.91 -13.03
C PRO A 131 2.34 -5.54 -12.39
N LEU A 132 1.24 -5.01 -11.89
CA LEU A 132 1.24 -3.75 -11.17
C LEU A 132 0.30 -3.86 -9.97
N LEU A 133 0.81 -3.54 -8.79
CA LEU A 133 0.01 -3.43 -7.58
C LEU A 133 0.16 -2.04 -6.98
N MET A 134 -0.95 -1.32 -6.87
CA MET A 134 -1.02 -0.01 -6.24
C MET A 134 -1.96 -0.07 -5.03
N LEU A 135 -1.55 0.52 -3.91
CA LEU A 135 -2.44 0.85 -2.80
C LEU A 135 -2.69 2.36 -2.82
N VAL A 136 -3.95 2.73 -2.98
CA VAL A 136 -4.37 4.12 -3.19
C VAL A 136 -5.25 4.56 -2.02
N THR A 137 -4.76 5.48 -1.18
CA THR A 137 -5.58 6.09 -0.13
C THR A 137 -6.52 7.12 -0.74
N MET A 138 -7.82 6.92 -0.54
CA MET A 138 -8.83 7.80 -1.12
C MET A 138 -9.03 9.08 -0.30
N ARG A 139 -9.20 10.19 -1.01
CA ARG A 139 -9.63 11.50 -0.51
C ARG A 139 -10.74 12.05 -1.40
N GLY A 140 -11.48 13.05 -0.92
CA GLY A 140 -12.57 13.64 -1.71
C GLY A 140 -13.92 12.96 -1.50
N GLU A 141 -14.02 12.10 -0.48
CA GLU A 141 -15.15 11.23 -0.23
C GLU A 141 -15.80 11.53 1.14
N TRP A 142 -15.77 10.54 2.06
CA TRP A 142 -16.46 10.57 3.35
C TRP A 142 -15.98 11.71 4.25
N ALA A 143 -16.89 12.65 4.54
CA ALA A 143 -16.65 13.81 5.40
C ALA A 143 -15.39 14.61 5.02
N GLU A 144 -15.08 14.69 3.71
CA GLU A 144 -14.00 15.55 3.21
C GLU A 144 -14.39 17.02 3.27
N PHE A 145 -13.50 17.83 3.83
CA PHE A 145 -13.70 19.29 3.95
C PHE A 145 -12.86 20.06 2.92
N ASN A 146 -11.79 19.45 2.37
CA ASN A 146 -10.94 20.08 1.40
C ASN A 146 -11.51 19.90 -0.03
N PRO A 147 -12.05 20.97 -0.67
CA PRO A 147 -12.67 20.86 -2.00
C PRO A 147 -11.68 20.42 -3.08
N TRP A 148 -10.38 20.68 -2.92
CA TRP A 148 -9.34 20.26 -3.87
C TRP A 148 -9.22 18.74 -4.02
N GLN A 149 -9.67 17.98 -3.03
CA GLN A 149 -9.62 16.52 -3.06
C GLN A 149 -10.83 15.90 -3.78
N VAL A 150 -11.94 16.63 -3.88
CA VAL A 150 -13.22 16.10 -4.39
C VAL A 150 -13.15 15.67 -5.86
N PRO A 151 -12.53 16.43 -6.79
CA PRO A 151 -12.44 16.03 -8.19
C PRO A 151 -11.72 14.68 -8.36
N MET A 152 -10.54 14.53 -7.75
CA MET A 152 -9.78 13.29 -7.85
C MET A 152 -10.44 12.15 -7.07
N GLY A 153 -11.12 12.41 -5.95
CA GLY A 153 -11.94 11.40 -5.27
C GLY A 153 -12.99 10.76 -6.17
N ARG A 154 -13.65 11.57 -7.02
CA ARG A 154 -14.64 11.09 -7.99
C ARG A 154 -14.01 10.44 -9.22
N ALA A 155 -12.88 10.97 -9.68
CA ALA A 155 -12.28 10.60 -10.96
C ALA A 155 -11.32 9.38 -10.88
N THR A 156 -10.76 9.08 -9.70
CA THR A 156 -9.71 8.06 -9.54
C THR A 156 -10.12 6.70 -10.08
N GLU A 157 -11.23 6.13 -9.60
CA GLU A 157 -11.67 4.79 -10.02
C GLU A 157 -12.06 4.75 -11.52
N PRO A 158 -12.89 5.67 -12.04
CA PRO A 158 -13.16 5.74 -13.48
C PRO A 158 -11.90 5.88 -14.35
N ALA A 159 -10.93 6.71 -13.93
CA ALA A 159 -9.72 6.94 -14.71
C ALA A 159 -8.80 5.72 -14.75
N LEU A 160 -8.64 5.02 -13.61
CA LEU A 160 -7.91 3.76 -13.53
C LEU A 160 -8.54 2.68 -14.41
N ASN A 161 -9.86 2.50 -14.31
CA ASN A 161 -10.58 1.53 -15.11
C ASN A 161 -10.49 1.86 -16.61
N ALA A 162 -10.55 3.14 -17.00
CA ALA A 162 -10.45 3.57 -18.38
C ALA A 162 -9.11 3.25 -19.05
N ILE A 163 -8.00 3.27 -18.28
CA ILE A 163 -6.66 2.92 -18.79
C ILE A 163 -6.32 1.42 -18.62
N GLY A 164 -7.27 0.61 -18.16
CA GLY A 164 -7.12 -0.84 -18.04
C GLY A 164 -6.57 -1.33 -16.70
N VAL A 165 -6.48 -0.46 -15.67
CA VAL A 165 -6.12 -0.86 -14.32
C VAL A 165 -7.38 -1.26 -13.57
N ARG A 166 -7.50 -2.53 -13.19
CA ARG A 166 -8.64 -3.04 -12.42
C ARG A 166 -8.58 -2.49 -11.00
N THR A 167 -9.71 -2.02 -10.50
CA THR A 167 -9.86 -1.51 -9.13
C THR A 167 -10.50 -2.54 -8.21
N MET A 168 -10.08 -2.54 -6.95
CA MET A 168 -10.69 -3.29 -5.84
C MET A 168 -10.78 -2.36 -4.64
N ARG A 169 -11.91 -2.28 -3.94
CA ARG A 169 -12.14 -1.25 -2.93
C ARG A 169 -12.38 -1.85 -1.55
N ALA A 170 -11.70 -1.31 -0.54
CA ALA A 170 -11.87 -1.68 0.87
C ALA A 170 -12.53 -0.54 1.65
N GLU A 171 -13.62 -0.85 2.35
CA GLU A 171 -14.33 0.13 3.19
C GLU A 171 -14.07 -0.03 4.69
N ALA A 172 -13.65 -1.23 5.10
CA ALA A 172 -13.35 -1.58 6.47
C ALA A 172 -11.96 -2.23 6.63
N PRO A 173 -11.31 -2.09 7.80
CA PRO A 173 -10.00 -2.69 8.06
C PRO A 173 -9.95 -4.21 7.89
N GLU A 174 -11.03 -4.91 8.23
CA GLU A 174 -11.11 -6.37 8.22
C GLU A 174 -11.09 -6.92 6.78
N GLU A 175 -11.69 -6.19 5.84
CA GLU A 175 -11.75 -6.54 4.42
C GLU A 175 -10.45 -6.25 3.69
N LEU A 176 -9.68 -5.25 4.15
CA LEU A 176 -8.50 -4.77 3.42
C LEU A 176 -7.45 -5.88 3.23
N ILE A 177 -7.25 -6.73 4.24
CA ILE A 177 -6.22 -7.78 4.20
C ILE A 177 -6.56 -8.81 3.10
N GLU A 178 -7.81 -9.26 3.04
CA GLU A 178 -8.29 -10.19 2.02
C GLU A 178 -8.15 -9.58 0.62
N ILE A 179 -8.58 -8.32 0.48
CA ILE A 179 -8.49 -7.59 -0.79
C ILE A 179 -7.04 -7.43 -1.24
N VAL A 180 -6.12 -7.09 -0.34
CA VAL A 180 -4.69 -6.94 -0.67
C VAL A 180 -4.08 -8.28 -1.08
N GLY A 181 -4.37 -9.37 -0.36
CA GLY A 181 -3.88 -10.71 -0.73
C GLY A 181 -4.39 -11.16 -2.10
N SER A 182 -5.68 -10.94 -2.37
CA SER A 182 -6.30 -11.21 -3.67
C SER A 182 -5.71 -10.33 -4.79
N ALA A 183 -5.53 -9.04 -4.53
CA ALA A 183 -4.93 -8.09 -5.46
C ALA A 183 -3.47 -8.46 -5.79
N ALA A 184 -2.69 -8.88 -4.79
CA ALA A 184 -1.32 -9.34 -5.00
C ALA A 184 -1.26 -10.62 -5.84
N THR A 185 -2.19 -11.55 -5.61
CA THR A 185 -2.32 -12.78 -6.42
C THR A 185 -2.66 -12.43 -7.86
N LEU A 186 -3.67 -11.59 -8.09
CA LEU A 186 -4.04 -11.13 -9.43
C LEU A 186 -2.89 -10.39 -10.12
N ALA A 187 -2.18 -9.53 -9.39
CA ALA A 187 -1.07 -8.78 -9.96
C ALA A 187 0.06 -9.72 -10.38
N TYR A 188 0.62 -10.50 -9.44
CA TYR A 188 1.89 -11.19 -9.66
C TYR A 188 1.79 -12.63 -10.18
N GLU A 189 0.63 -13.28 -10.08
CA GLU A 189 0.41 -14.64 -10.58
C GLU A 189 -0.46 -14.68 -11.85
N ALA A 190 -1.21 -13.60 -12.13
CA ALA A 190 -2.09 -13.50 -13.30
C ALA A 190 -1.78 -12.31 -14.21
N ASP A 191 -0.63 -11.66 -14.04
CA ASP A 191 -0.13 -10.56 -14.88
C ASP A 191 -1.10 -9.36 -15.00
N GLN A 192 -1.86 -9.08 -13.94
CA GLN A 192 -2.85 -8.01 -13.94
C GLN A 192 -2.31 -6.69 -13.38
N GLN A 193 -2.92 -5.59 -13.81
CA GLN A 193 -2.70 -4.27 -13.24
C GLN A 193 -3.83 -3.98 -12.26
N ILE A 194 -3.52 -3.96 -10.96
CA ILE A 194 -4.49 -3.84 -9.87
C ILE A 194 -4.22 -2.59 -9.03
N ALA A 195 -5.29 -1.85 -8.74
CA ALA A 195 -5.30 -0.78 -7.75
C ALA A 195 -6.27 -1.10 -6.62
N VAL A 196 -5.77 -1.20 -5.39
CA VAL A 196 -6.59 -1.31 -4.19
C VAL A 196 -6.91 0.10 -3.68
N LEU A 197 -8.19 0.46 -3.68
CA LEU A 197 -8.69 1.73 -3.19
C LEU A 197 -9.05 1.61 -1.70
N ILE A 198 -8.32 2.32 -0.86
CA ILE A 198 -8.53 2.34 0.59
C ILE A 198 -9.41 3.54 0.91
N SER A 199 -10.68 3.30 1.27
CA SER A 199 -11.66 4.37 1.45
C SER A 199 -11.27 5.38 2.54
N GLN A 200 -11.72 6.62 2.38
CA GLN A 200 -11.53 7.64 3.41
C GLN A 200 -12.25 7.28 4.72
N ARG A 201 -13.36 6.54 4.65
CA ARG A 201 -14.11 6.04 5.81
C ARG A 201 -13.23 5.16 6.70
N MET A 202 -12.47 4.25 6.10
CA MET A 202 -11.52 3.38 6.79
C MET A 202 -10.39 4.17 7.46
N LEU A 203 -9.89 5.21 6.78
CA LEU A 203 -8.80 6.05 7.28
C LEU A 203 -9.24 7.03 8.37
N GLY A 204 -10.55 7.17 8.61
CA GLY A 204 -11.14 8.08 9.59
C GLY A 204 -11.25 9.53 9.10
N ARG A 205 -12.11 10.29 9.77
CA ARG A 205 -12.30 11.72 9.46
C ARG A 205 -11.05 12.51 9.81
N LYS A 206 -10.46 13.22 8.84
CA LYS A 206 -9.42 14.21 9.11
C LYS A 206 -10.02 15.38 9.90
N LYS A 207 -9.40 15.70 11.03
CA LYS A 207 -9.63 16.91 11.81
C LYS A 207 -8.33 17.71 11.72
N TRP A 208 -8.40 18.92 11.17
CA TRP A 208 -7.33 19.90 11.25
C TRP A 208 -7.80 21.02 12.16
#